data_AF-K8F3U8-F1
#
_entry.id   AF-K8F3U8-F1
#
_cell.length_a   1.000
_cell.length_b   1.000
_cell.length_c   1.000
_cell.angle_alpha   90.00
_cell.angle_beta   90.00
_cell.angle_gamma   90.00
#
_symmetry.space_group_name_H-M   'P 1'
#
loop_
_entity.id
_entity.type
_entity.pdbx_description
1 polymer ?
#
loop_
_entity_poly.entity_id
_entity_poly.type
_entity_poly.pdbx_seq_one_letter_code
_entity_poly.pdbx_strand_id
1 'polypeptide(L)'
;MSEQKYTPRLHSKDNPPGAPTVLFHTTLGEIELELYYLHAPKTSQNFFELAKKGYYDGLIFHRVIKDFMAQGGDPSGTGRGGSSIWGGKFEDEITR
;
A
#
# COMPACT_ATOMS: atom_id res chain seq x y z
N MET A 1 -2.59 -31.97 -4.56
CA MET A 1 -3.13 -30.85 -3.77
C MET A 1 -2.03 -30.43 -2.82
N SER A 2 -1.34 -29.33 -3.09
CA SER A 2 -0.20 -28.90 -2.28
C SER A 2 -0.69 -28.22 -1.01
N GLU A 3 -0.32 -28.77 0.16
CA GLU A 3 -0.47 -28.11 1.45
C GLU A 3 0.22 -26.75 1.43
N GLN A 4 -0.58 -25.68 1.48
CA GLN A 4 -0.08 -24.34 1.66
C GLN A 4 0.27 -24.20 3.14
N LYS A 5 1.56 -24.36 3.46
CA LYS A 5 2.10 -24.17 4.81
C LYS A 5 1.87 -22.72 5.24
N TYR A 6 0.82 -22.49 6.04
CA TYR A 6 0.56 -21.18 6.63
C TYR A 6 1.57 -20.95 7.75
N THR A 7 2.74 -20.39 7.44
CA THR A 7 3.64 -19.85 8.45
C THR A 7 2.94 -18.67 9.11
N PRO A 8 2.73 -18.66 10.44
CA PRO A 8 2.15 -17.53 11.13
C PRO A 8 3.07 -16.32 10.94
N ARG A 9 2.62 -15.35 10.15
CA ARG A 9 3.30 -14.07 10.00
C ARG A 9 3.23 -13.38 11.35
N LEU A 10 4.40 -13.07 11.91
CA LEU A 10 4.50 -12.22 13.09
C LEU A 10 3.86 -10.89 12.74
N HIS A 11 2.61 -10.67 13.15
CA HIS A 11 2.04 -9.33 13.13
C HIS A 11 2.96 -8.48 14.00
N SER A 12 3.39 -7.33 13.46
CA SER A 12 4.16 -6.39 14.26
C SER A 12 3.35 -6.07 15.53
N LYS A 13 4.01 -5.99 16.69
CA LYS A 13 3.36 -5.57 17.95
C LYS A 13 2.76 -4.14 17.86
N ASP A 14 3.10 -3.48 16.76
CA ASP A 14 2.91 -2.09 16.43
C ASP A 14 1.64 -1.84 15.58
N ASN A 15 0.80 -2.88 15.42
CA ASN A 15 -0.44 -2.84 14.66
C ASN A 15 -1.59 -3.42 15.49
N PRO A 16 -2.84 -2.87 15.43
CA PRO A 16 -3.93 -3.48 16.15
C PRO A 16 -4.18 -4.91 15.66
N PRO A 17 -4.62 -5.83 16.53
CA PRO A 17 -4.99 -7.17 16.12
C PRO A 17 -6.00 -7.13 14.97
N GLY A 18 -5.70 -7.83 13.88
CA GLY A 18 -6.57 -7.88 12.69
C GLY A 18 -6.47 -6.67 11.76
N ALA A 19 -5.42 -5.84 11.89
CA ALA A 19 -5.11 -4.82 10.89
C ALA A 19 -5.01 -5.46 9.48
N PRO A 20 -5.62 -4.84 8.45
CA PRO A 20 -5.65 -5.44 7.13
C PRO A 20 -4.27 -5.40 6.46
N THR A 21 -3.97 -6.45 5.70
CA THR A 21 -2.89 -6.45 4.71
C THR A 21 -3.45 -6.18 3.32
N VAL A 22 -2.62 -5.69 2.41
CA VAL A 22 -2.97 -5.46 1.00
C VAL A 22 -2.05 -6.30 0.13
N LEU A 23 -2.64 -7.18 -0.68
CA LEU A 23 -1.91 -8.00 -1.66
C LEU A 23 -1.99 -7.33 -3.04
N PHE A 24 -0.83 -6.99 -3.60
CA PHE A 24 -0.70 -6.52 -4.98
C PHE A 24 -0.26 -7.65 -5.88
N HIS A 25 -1.04 -7.90 -6.93
CA HIS A 25 -0.61 -8.71 -8.06
C HIS A 25 0.06 -7.80 -9.10
N THR A 26 1.37 -7.90 -9.25
CA THR A 26 2.13 -7.12 -10.23
C THR A 26 2.60 -8.00 -11.38
N THR A 27 3.08 -7.39 -12.45
CA THR A 27 3.67 -8.12 -13.59
C THR A 27 4.94 -8.88 -13.23
N LEU A 28 5.56 -8.59 -12.07
CA LEU A 28 6.79 -9.23 -11.59
C LEU A 28 6.57 -10.14 -10.38
N GLY A 29 5.31 -10.38 -10.00
CA GLY A 29 4.95 -11.21 -8.86
C GLY A 29 4.11 -10.49 -7.82
N GLU A 30 3.88 -11.17 -6.70
CA GLU A 30 3.02 -10.70 -5.63
C GLU A 30 3.80 -9.91 -4.58
N ILE A 31 3.20 -8.83 -4.09
CA ILE A 31 3.73 -8.01 -3.00
C ILE A 31 2.63 -7.89 -1.94
N GLU A 32 2.85 -8.43 -0.74
CA GLU A 32 1.96 -8.24 0.40
C GLU A 32 2.49 -7.10 1.28
N LEU A 33 1.60 -6.15 1.61
CA LEU A 33 1.90 -5.01 2.46
C LEU A 33 1.12 -5.10 3.77
N GLU A 34 1.83 -5.04 4.89
CA GLU A 34 1.23 -4.78 6.21
C GLU A 34 1.15 -3.26 6.41
N LEU A 35 -0.03 -2.75 6.76
CA LEU A 35 -0.26 -1.32 6.97
C LEU A 35 -0.19 -0.97 8.45
N TYR A 36 0.60 0.03 8.83
CA TYR A 36 0.84 0.38 10.25
C TYR A 36 -0.20 1.39 10.75
N TYR A 37 -1.39 0.90 11.08
CA TYR A 37 -2.53 1.76 11.46
C TYR A 37 -2.33 2.53 12.77
N LEU A 38 -1.53 2.04 13.71
CA LEU A 38 -1.23 2.81 14.94
C LEU A 38 -0.33 4.02 14.66
N HIS A 39 0.54 3.92 13.66
CA HIS A 39 1.56 4.93 13.36
C HIS A 39 1.03 5.98 12.39
N ALA A 40 0.32 5.53 11.35
CA ALA A 40 -0.19 6.38 10.28
C ALA A 40 -1.63 6.00 9.92
N PRO A 41 -2.62 6.30 10.80
CA PRO A 41 -4.01 5.86 10.63
C PRO A 41 -4.66 6.42 9.37
N LYS A 42 -4.51 7.72 9.07
CA LYS A 42 -5.09 8.32 7.85
C LYS A 42 -4.42 7.76 6.61
N THR A 43 -3.09 7.67 6.59
CA THR A 43 -2.34 7.16 5.44
C THR A 43 -2.71 5.71 5.14
N SER A 44 -2.77 4.87 6.18
CA SER A 44 -3.16 3.46 6.06
C SER A 44 -4.60 3.31 5.57
N GLN A 45 -5.53 4.08 6.14
CA GLN A 45 -6.93 4.07 5.71
C GLN A 45 -7.08 4.52 4.24
N ASN A 46 -6.41 5.60 3.85
CA ASN A 46 -6.43 6.08 2.47
C ASN A 46 -5.92 5.00 1.50
N PHE A 47 -4.79 4.37 1.82
CA PHE A 47 -4.20 3.34 0.98
C PHE A 47 -5.11 2.12 0.84
N PHE A 48 -5.63 1.61 1.96
CA PHE A 48 -6.52 0.46 1.99
C PHE A 48 -7.81 0.71 1.20
N GLU A 49 -8.46 1.86 1.40
CA GLU A 49 -9.71 2.19 0.71
C GLU A 49 -9.52 2.41 -0.80
N LEU A 50 -8.39 3.00 -1.23
CA LEU A 50 -8.06 3.09 -2.65
C LEU A 50 -7.82 1.71 -3.27
N ALA A 51 -7.06 0.84 -2.58
CA ALA A 51 -6.82 -0.52 -3.05
C ALA A 51 -8.12 -1.34 -3.13
N LYS A 52 -8.98 -1.27 -2.10
CA LYS A 52 -10.29 -1.93 -2.07
C LYS A 52 -11.22 -1.50 -3.21
N LYS A 53 -11.08 -0.26 -3.68
CA LYS A 53 -11.85 0.28 -4.81
C LYS A 53 -11.24 -0.04 -6.19
N GLY A 54 -10.14 -0.79 -6.25
CA GLY A 54 -9.41 -1.09 -7.49
C GLY A 54 -8.72 0.14 -8.09
N TYR A 55 -8.47 1.19 -7.29
CA TYR A 55 -7.89 2.45 -7.78
C TYR A 55 -6.49 2.26 -8.40
N TYR A 56 -5.75 1.28 -7.91
CA TYR A 56 -4.39 0.98 -8.36
C TYR A 56 -4.34 -0.05 -9.50
N ASP A 57 -5.48 -0.57 -9.93
CA ASP A 57 -5.53 -1.62 -10.95
C ASP A 57 -5.05 -1.09 -12.31
N GLY A 58 -4.13 -1.83 -12.92
CA GLY A 58 -3.54 -1.45 -14.22
C GLY A 58 -2.56 -0.27 -14.16
N LEU A 59 -2.25 0.28 -12.98
CA LEU A 59 -1.31 1.39 -12.86
C LEU A 59 0.14 0.91 -12.96
N ILE A 60 1.00 1.79 -13.48
CA ILE A 60 2.44 1.52 -13.65
C ILE A 60 3.27 2.08 -12.49
N PHE A 61 4.45 1.51 -12.30
CA PHE A 61 5.55 2.18 -11.60
C PHE A 61 6.22 3.16 -12.55
N HIS A 62 5.78 4.43 -12.54
CA HIS A 62 6.24 5.45 -13.49
C HIS A 62 7.65 5.98 -13.20
N ARG A 63 8.23 5.66 -12.03
CA ARG A 63 9.59 6.08 -11.66
C ARG A 63 10.31 4.98 -10.89
N VAL A 64 11.45 4.53 -11.43
CA VAL A 64 12.31 3.51 -10.81
C VAL A 64 13.74 4.03 -10.77
N ILE A 65 14.30 4.11 -9.57
CA ILE A 65 15.70 4.47 -9.32
C ILE A 65 16.36 3.30 -8.62
N LYS A 66 17.38 2.74 -9.29
CA LYS A 66 18.15 1.62 -8.78
C LYS A 66 18.73 1.95 -7.40
N ASP A 67 18.64 0.99 -6.48
CA ASP A 67 19.17 1.08 -5.12
C ASP A 67 18.56 2.21 -4.27
N PHE A 68 17.37 2.71 -4.67
CA PHE A 68 16.66 3.75 -3.92
C PHE A 68 15.16 3.49 -3.81
N MET A 69 14.41 3.60 -4.92
CA MET A 69 12.94 3.59 -4.85
C MET A 69 12.29 3.21 -6.19
N ALA A 70 11.18 2.48 -6.11
CA ALA A 70 10.17 2.38 -7.15
C ALA A 70 8.90 3.10 -6.70
N GLN A 71 8.35 3.96 -7.56
CA GLN A 71 7.20 4.82 -7.27
C GLN A 71 6.10 4.58 -8.30
N GLY A 72 4.87 4.41 -7.79
CA GLY A 72 3.64 4.19 -8.56
C GLY A 72 2.48 5.00 -7.99
N GLY A 73 1.25 4.51 -8.16
CA GLY A 73 0.06 5.09 -7.52
C GLY A 73 -0.54 6.33 -8.21
N ASP A 74 -0.05 6.70 -9.40
CA ASP A 74 -0.60 7.79 -10.21
C ASP A 74 -1.41 7.23 -11.40
N PRO A 75 -2.75 7.41 -11.44
CA PRO A 75 -3.58 6.95 -12.55
C PRO A 75 -3.22 7.55 -13.91
N SER A 76 -2.60 8.74 -13.93
CA SER A 76 -2.17 9.39 -15.17
C SER A 76 -0.83 8.87 -15.68
N GLY A 77 -0.05 8.18 -14.83
CA GLY A 77 1.32 7.75 -15.14
C GLY A 77 2.35 8.88 -15.29
N THR A 78 1.97 10.14 -15.03
CA THR A 78 2.85 11.31 -15.23
C THR A 78 3.76 11.61 -14.03
N GLY A 79 3.45 11.02 -12.88
CA GLY A 79 4.07 11.28 -11.58
C GLY A 79 3.56 12.54 -10.88
N ARG A 80 2.46 13.13 -11.37
CA ARG A 80 1.87 14.37 -10.84
C ARG A 80 0.37 14.26 -10.55
N GLY A 81 -0.27 13.16 -10.94
CA GLY A 81 -1.66 12.89 -10.66
C GLY A 81 -1.86 12.16 -9.34
N GLY A 82 -3.07 11.63 -9.17
CA GLY A 82 -3.50 10.96 -7.94
C GLY A 82 -4.35 11.87 -7.05
N SER A 83 -5.27 11.26 -6.30
CA SER A 83 -6.06 11.92 -5.26
C SER A 83 -6.27 10.97 -4.10
N SER A 84 -6.37 11.51 -2.88
CA SER A 84 -6.81 10.72 -1.74
C SER A 84 -8.31 10.41 -1.82
N ILE A 85 -8.77 9.54 -0.92
CA ILE A 85 -10.20 9.27 -0.71
C ILE A 85 -10.99 10.50 -0.25
N TRP A 86 -10.31 11.57 0.18
CA TRP A 86 -10.92 12.84 0.60
C TRP A 86 -10.89 13.92 -0.49
N GLY A 87 -10.42 13.60 -1.70
CA GLY A 87 -10.41 14.52 -2.85
C GLY A 87 -9.26 15.52 -2.88
N GLY A 88 -8.29 15.42 -1.96
CA GLY A 88 -7.16 16.34 -1.88
C GLY A 88 -5.97 15.78 -1.09
N LYS A 89 -5.02 16.65 -0.74
CA LYS A 89 -3.92 16.28 0.17
C LYS A 89 -4.44 16.19 1.60
N PHE A 90 -3.79 15.37 2.42
CA PHE A 90 -4.02 15.26 3.86
C PHE A 90 -2.70 15.44 4.61
N GLU A 91 -2.76 15.56 5.93
CA GLU A 91 -1.61 15.89 6.77
C GLU A 91 -0.61 14.73 6.93
N ASP A 92 0.67 15.07 7.11
CA ASP A 92 1.72 14.08 7.39
C ASP A 92 1.57 13.49 8.80
N GLU A 93 1.85 12.19 8.94
CA GLU A 93 1.71 11.44 10.20
C GLU A 93 3.07 11.00 10.74
N ILE A 94 3.93 11.97 11.06
CA ILE A 94 5.27 11.72 11.61
C ILE A 94 5.26 12.03 13.11
N THR A 95 5.50 11.00 13.93
CA THR A 95 5.78 11.16 15.36
C THR A 95 7.29 11.33 15.58
N ARG A 96 7.66 12.22 16.49
CA ARG A 96 9.06 12.51 16.86
C ARG A 96 9.51 11.70 18.06
#